data_AF-A0A174TC80-F1
#
_entry.id   AF-A0A174TC80-F1
#
_cell.length_a   1.000
_cell.length_b   1.000
_cell.length_c   1.000
_cell.angle_alpha   90.00
_cell.angle_beta   90.00
_cell.angle_gamma   90.00
#
_symmetry.space_group_name_H-M   'P 1'
#
loop_
_entity.id
_entity.type
_entity.pdbx_description
1 polymer ?
#
loop_
_entity_poly.entity_id
_entity_poly.type
_entity_poly.pdbx_seq_one_letter_code
_entity_poly.pdbx_strand_id
1 'polypeptide(L)'
;MKCEYCGYDGDGFEEGEFGFWCPDCQGLLYKNGKEDYSQADIILEKPVSDHRPIIQKSRLKKQLSPLRYPGGKSKMIDQLLPYIKGKKYFVEAFCGGASFGLSLLESGMIEKLILNDLDPNVYAFWDTVCNEKYEELIDKIRKYQPSRESYFLYQKRMLKASISKIDRAFYFLVINRCSFSGIQTANPKSNMEDRWLPDTMIKRIEKIHSMSDRIEVTNKNAMELIEEMYWDSDTCIFVDPPYIEKGDCLYPVKFHLHHELAELITELLREFPGCADILLTYDDQEILHELYDQNHIGIHIVHRKYSCNR
;
A
#
# COMPACT_ATOMS: atom_id res chain seq x y z
N MET A 1 19.20 -32.39 -13.62
CA MET A 1 18.87 -30.97 -13.34
C MET A 1 19.43 -30.67 -11.96
N LYS A 2 19.90 -29.44 -11.68
CA LYS A 2 20.32 -29.08 -10.32
C LYS A 2 19.36 -28.03 -9.78
N CYS A 3 18.77 -28.31 -8.63
CA CYS A 3 17.96 -27.37 -7.90
C CYS A 3 18.86 -26.22 -7.41
N GLU A 4 18.57 -25.01 -7.83
CA GLU A 4 19.33 -23.83 -7.41
C GLU A 4 19.07 -23.46 -5.94
N TYR A 5 17.96 -23.95 -5.35
CA TYR A 5 17.58 -23.65 -3.97
C TYR A 5 18.31 -24.52 -2.94
N CYS A 6 18.21 -25.85 -3.08
CA CYS A 6 18.82 -26.79 -2.13
C CYS A 6 20.09 -27.46 -2.65
N GLY A 7 20.45 -27.22 -3.91
CA GLY A 7 21.61 -27.84 -4.55
C GLY A 7 21.38 -29.29 -5.00
N TYR A 8 20.18 -29.86 -4.80
CA TYR A 8 19.84 -31.22 -5.22
C TYR A 8 20.07 -31.43 -6.71
N ASP A 9 20.90 -32.39 -7.11
CA ASP A 9 21.27 -32.66 -8.50
C ASP A 9 20.86 -34.06 -8.97
N GLY A 10 19.96 -34.72 -8.23
CA GLY A 10 19.43 -36.05 -8.55
C GLY A 10 18.27 -36.06 -9.56
N ASP A 11 17.62 -37.21 -9.65
CA ASP A 11 16.46 -37.45 -10.52
C ASP A 11 15.13 -37.15 -9.80
N GLY A 12 14.01 -37.15 -10.54
CA GLY A 12 12.68 -37.00 -9.93
C GLY A 12 12.15 -35.57 -9.88
N PHE A 13 12.75 -34.65 -10.64
CA PHE A 13 12.12 -33.35 -10.92
C PHE A 13 10.85 -33.55 -11.74
N GLU A 14 9.74 -32.93 -11.32
CA GLU A 14 8.46 -33.02 -12.03
C GLU A 14 8.25 -31.76 -12.88
N GLU A 15 7.99 -31.92 -14.18
CA GLU A 15 7.76 -30.77 -15.05
C GLU A 15 6.32 -30.25 -14.90
N GLY A 16 6.19 -28.98 -14.50
CA GLY A 16 4.95 -28.23 -14.45
C GLY A 16 4.78 -27.24 -15.61
N GLU A 17 3.65 -26.52 -15.59
CA GLU A 17 3.33 -25.49 -16.58
C GLU A 17 4.41 -24.39 -16.64
N PHE A 18 4.86 -23.93 -15.46
CA PHE A 18 5.77 -22.79 -15.32
C PHE A 18 7.25 -23.17 -15.09
N GLY A 19 7.52 -24.45 -14.79
CA GLY A 19 8.81 -24.84 -14.21
C GLY A 19 8.99 -26.33 -13.96
N PHE A 20 9.90 -26.67 -13.06
CA PHE A 20 10.21 -28.00 -12.58
C PHE A 20 10.12 -28.03 -11.05
N TRP A 21 9.39 -28.99 -10.49
CA TRP A 21 9.28 -29.19 -9.05
C TRP A 21 10.48 -30.00 -8.55
N CYS A 22 11.20 -29.47 -7.55
CA CYS A 22 12.31 -30.18 -6.92
C CYS A 22 11.78 -31.21 -5.92
N PRO A 23 12.18 -32.50 -6.00
CA PRO A 23 11.68 -33.53 -5.08
C PRO A 23 12.25 -33.40 -3.66
N ASP A 24 13.40 -32.74 -3.50
CA ASP A 24 14.09 -32.58 -2.22
C ASP A 24 13.55 -31.41 -1.40
N CYS A 25 13.55 -30.21 -1.97
CA CYS A 25 13.05 -29.02 -1.28
C CYS A 25 11.58 -28.71 -1.53
N GLN A 26 10.89 -29.53 -2.35
CA GLN A 26 9.48 -29.35 -2.72
C GLN A 26 9.19 -27.91 -3.17
N GLY A 27 10.01 -27.39 -4.09
CA GLY A 27 9.89 -26.02 -4.59
C GLY A 27 9.96 -25.96 -6.12
N LEU A 28 9.29 -24.96 -6.70
CA LEU A 28 9.24 -24.75 -8.16
C LEU A 28 10.47 -23.99 -8.68
N LEU A 29 11.12 -24.55 -9.71
CA LEU A 29 12.20 -23.94 -10.50
C LEU A 29 11.65 -23.50 -11.87
N TYR A 30 11.68 -22.20 -12.17
CA TYR A 30 11.08 -21.67 -13.41
C TYR A 30 11.90 -22.01 -14.66
N LYS A 31 11.22 -22.19 -15.81
CA LYS A 31 11.82 -22.58 -17.10
C LYS A 31 12.65 -21.48 -17.79
N ASN A 32 12.28 -20.21 -17.61
CA ASN A 32 12.93 -19.03 -18.22
C ASN A 32 13.38 -18.03 -17.14
N GLY A 33 14.19 -17.03 -17.52
CA GLY A 33 14.77 -16.04 -16.60
C GLY A 33 13.75 -15.30 -15.73
N LYS A 34 14.23 -14.82 -14.56
CA LYS A 34 13.46 -14.30 -13.41
C LYS A 34 12.29 -13.34 -13.72
N GLU A 35 12.34 -12.60 -14.84
CA GLU A 35 11.45 -11.45 -15.14
C GLU A 35 10.18 -11.80 -15.93
N ASP A 36 10.14 -12.93 -16.65
CA ASP A 36 9.01 -13.23 -17.56
C ASP A 36 7.82 -13.91 -16.86
N TYR A 37 8.05 -14.47 -15.67
CA TYR A 37 7.07 -15.24 -14.89
C TYR A 37 7.04 -14.85 -13.40
N SER A 38 7.67 -13.72 -13.01
CA SER A 38 7.65 -13.28 -11.61
C SER A 38 6.22 -13.02 -11.15
N GLN A 39 5.82 -13.75 -10.10
CA GLN A 39 4.55 -13.53 -9.41
C GLN A 39 4.69 -12.54 -8.26
N ALA A 40 5.93 -12.12 -7.97
CA ALA A 40 6.20 -11.00 -7.09
C ALA A 40 7.23 -10.04 -7.69
N ASP A 41 6.91 -8.75 -7.64
CA ASP A 41 7.79 -7.66 -8.03
C ASP A 41 8.09 -6.76 -6.83
N ILE A 42 9.38 -6.60 -6.51
CA ILE A 42 9.90 -5.79 -5.42
C ILE A 42 10.47 -4.51 -6.02
N ILE A 43 9.79 -3.40 -5.75
CA ILE A 43 10.18 -2.09 -6.26
C ILE A 43 11.00 -1.36 -5.19
N LEU A 44 12.29 -1.25 -5.43
CA LEU A 44 13.23 -0.54 -4.56
C LEU A 44 13.43 0.90 -5.02
N GLU A 45 13.07 1.83 -4.14
CA GLU A 45 13.09 3.26 -4.41
C GLU A 45 14.46 3.87 -4.15
N LYS A 46 15.04 4.46 -5.20
CA LYS A 46 16.25 5.30 -5.10
C LYS A 46 15.92 6.77 -5.26
N PRO A 47 16.55 7.68 -4.51
CA PRO A 47 16.51 9.10 -4.83
C PRO A 47 17.03 9.36 -6.25
N VAL A 48 16.40 10.29 -6.97
CA VAL A 48 16.87 10.71 -8.30
C VAL A 48 18.26 11.34 -8.18
N SER A 49 19.26 10.80 -8.89
CA SER A 49 20.56 11.41 -9.10
C SER A 49 20.68 11.87 -10.56
N ASP A 50 20.53 13.18 -10.80
CA ASP A 50 20.69 13.97 -12.05
C ASP A 50 19.99 13.51 -13.35
N HIS A 51 19.70 12.22 -13.54
CA HIS A 51 19.03 11.64 -14.70
C HIS A 51 17.61 11.26 -14.34
N ARG A 52 16.65 11.77 -15.12
CA ARG A 52 15.23 11.41 -14.95
C ARG A 52 14.88 10.26 -15.88
N PRO A 53 14.34 9.14 -15.38
CA PRO A 53 13.75 8.16 -16.26
C PRO A 53 12.59 8.80 -17.03
N ILE A 54 12.49 8.50 -18.33
CA ILE A 54 11.35 8.93 -19.16
C ILE A 54 10.19 8.02 -18.80
N ILE A 55 9.29 8.53 -17.95
CA ILE A 55 8.12 7.78 -17.49
C ILE A 55 6.93 8.11 -18.40
N GLN A 56 6.37 7.09 -19.04
CA GLN A 56 5.13 7.25 -19.79
C GLN A 56 3.98 7.61 -18.85
N LYS A 57 3.33 8.76 -19.08
CA LYS A 57 2.24 9.22 -18.23
C LYS A 57 0.94 8.50 -18.57
N SER A 58 0.38 7.80 -17.59
CA SER A 58 -0.99 7.29 -17.66
C SER A 58 -2.01 8.41 -17.56
N ARG A 59 -3.21 8.14 -18.07
CA ARG A 59 -4.39 9.02 -17.95
C ARG A 59 -5.12 8.87 -16.61
N LEU A 60 -4.60 8.05 -15.69
CA LEU A 60 -5.24 7.79 -14.40
C LEU A 60 -5.36 9.04 -13.54
N LYS A 61 -6.46 9.14 -12.79
CA LYS A 61 -6.71 10.23 -11.85
C LYS A 61 -5.97 10.01 -10.54
N LYS A 62 -4.74 10.52 -10.47
CA LYS A 62 -3.79 10.29 -9.35
C LYS A 62 -4.09 11.04 -8.05
N GLN A 63 -5.12 11.89 -8.02
CA GLN A 63 -5.45 12.75 -6.87
C GLN A 63 -6.90 12.58 -6.43
N LEU A 64 -7.26 11.36 -6.06
CA LEU A 64 -8.57 11.02 -5.51
C LEU A 64 -8.60 11.11 -3.98
N SER A 65 -7.54 10.65 -3.31
CA SER A 65 -7.52 10.63 -1.84
C SER A 65 -7.66 12.04 -1.23
N PRO A 66 -8.52 12.23 -0.23
CA PRO A 66 -8.59 13.47 0.55
C PRO A 66 -7.40 13.59 1.51
N LEU A 67 -6.75 12.47 1.85
CA LEU A 67 -5.65 12.40 2.80
C LEU A 67 -4.33 12.89 2.20
N ARG A 68 -3.45 13.37 3.07
CA ARG A 68 -2.04 13.64 2.81
C ARG A 68 -1.25 12.57 3.55
N TYR A 69 -0.70 11.60 2.85
CA TYR A 69 -0.02 10.49 3.51
C TYR A 69 1.47 10.50 3.18
N PRO A 70 2.37 10.41 4.17
CA PRO A 70 3.78 10.09 3.94
C PRO A 70 3.89 8.83 3.07
N GLY A 71 4.92 8.72 2.24
CA GLY A 71 5.10 7.54 1.37
C GLY A 71 4.12 7.44 0.19
N GLY A 72 2.99 8.17 0.19
CA GLY A 72 1.91 8.04 -0.79
C GLY A 72 2.37 7.92 -2.25
N LYS A 73 1.94 6.84 -2.91
CA LYS A 73 2.43 6.39 -4.23
C LYS A 73 1.78 7.08 -5.43
N SER A 74 0.95 8.11 -5.24
CA SER A 74 0.27 8.84 -6.32
C SER A 74 1.20 9.32 -7.46
N LYS A 75 2.43 9.71 -7.14
CA LYS A 75 3.44 10.13 -8.13
C LYS A 75 4.15 8.95 -8.83
N MET A 76 4.10 7.77 -8.22
CA MET A 76 4.72 6.54 -8.71
C MET A 76 3.77 5.63 -9.46
N ILE A 77 2.46 5.89 -9.44
CA ILE A 77 1.45 5.09 -10.16
C ILE A 77 1.90 4.78 -11.59
N ASP A 78 2.41 5.75 -12.34
CA ASP A 78 2.88 5.53 -13.72
C ASP A 78 4.03 4.51 -13.84
N GLN A 79 4.89 4.42 -12.83
CA GLN A 79 6.02 3.51 -12.78
C GLN A 79 5.60 2.13 -12.26
N LEU A 80 4.56 2.06 -11.43
CA LEU A 80 4.06 0.82 -10.84
C LEU A 80 3.04 0.11 -11.73
N LEU A 81 2.31 0.83 -12.58
CA LEU A 81 1.29 0.29 -13.47
C LEU A 81 1.73 -0.89 -14.35
N PRO A 82 2.95 -0.91 -14.93
CA PRO A 82 3.39 -2.04 -15.75
C PRO A 82 3.41 -3.39 -15.03
N TYR A 83 3.47 -3.39 -13.69
CA TYR A 83 3.50 -4.57 -12.84
C TYR A 83 2.10 -5.06 -12.44
N ILE A 84 1.04 -4.36 -12.84
CA ILE A 84 -0.35 -4.78 -12.58
C ILE A 84 -0.97 -5.23 -13.91
N LYS A 85 -0.96 -6.55 -14.15
CA LYS A 85 -1.40 -7.11 -15.43
C LYS A 85 -2.66 -7.96 -15.27
N GLY A 86 -3.77 -7.48 -15.83
CA GLY A 86 -4.99 -8.29 -16.02
C GLY A 86 -5.71 -8.73 -14.74
N LYS A 87 -5.46 -8.09 -13.60
CA LYS A 87 -6.08 -8.44 -12.32
C LYS A 87 -7.39 -7.71 -12.10
N LYS A 88 -8.38 -8.42 -11.55
CA LYS A 88 -9.71 -7.87 -11.23
C LYS A 88 -9.75 -7.29 -9.83
N TYR A 89 -8.98 -7.85 -8.90
CA TYR A 89 -8.99 -7.43 -7.51
C TYR A 89 -7.64 -6.83 -7.13
N PHE A 90 -7.69 -5.75 -6.35
CA PHE A 90 -6.50 -5.09 -5.84
C PHE A 90 -6.61 -4.96 -4.33
N VAL A 91 -5.60 -5.44 -3.62
CA VAL A 91 -5.54 -5.39 -2.16
C VAL A 91 -4.41 -4.44 -1.78
N GLU A 92 -4.69 -3.39 -1.00
CA GLU A 92 -3.64 -2.62 -0.34
C GLU A 92 -3.53 -3.07 1.11
N ALA A 93 -2.52 -3.90 1.42
CA ALA A 93 -2.31 -4.44 2.77
C ALA A 93 -1.98 -3.35 3.81
N PHE A 94 -1.38 -2.25 3.34
CA PHE A 94 -1.03 -1.04 4.09
C PHE A 94 -1.54 0.18 3.31
N CYS A 95 -2.86 0.41 3.31
CA CYS A 95 -3.46 1.36 2.39
C CYS A 95 -3.10 2.81 2.68
N GLY A 96 -2.98 3.22 3.95
CA GLY A 96 -2.66 4.59 4.33
C GLY A 96 -3.55 5.62 3.62
N GLY A 97 -2.97 6.29 2.61
CA GLY A 97 -3.67 7.27 1.77
C GLY A 97 -4.48 6.71 0.60
N ALA A 98 -4.43 5.41 0.31
CA ALA A 98 -5.17 4.68 -0.73
C ALA A 98 -5.09 5.24 -2.16
N SER A 99 -4.07 6.04 -2.47
CA SER A 99 -4.06 6.78 -3.74
C SER A 99 -3.90 5.88 -4.96
N PHE A 100 -3.25 4.73 -4.82
CA PHE A 100 -2.99 3.83 -5.95
C PHE A 100 -4.24 3.03 -6.28
N GLY A 101 -4.75 2.25 -5.33
CA GLY A 101 -5.97 1.47 -5.48
C GLY A 101 -7.17 2.30 -5.93
N LEU A 102 -7.38 3.49 -5.34
CA LEU A 102 -8.46 4.39 -5.78
C LEU A 102 -8.32 4.84 -7.24
N SER A 103 -7.08 5.05 -7.71
CA SER A 103 -6.84 5.46 -9.11
C SER A 103 -7.12 4.32 -10.09
N LEU A 104 -6.83 3.07 -9.69
CA LEU A 104 -7.13 1.88 -10.48
C LEU A 104 -8.64 1.59 -10.53
N LEU A 105 -9.31 1.72 -9.39
CA LEU A 105 -10.75 1.48 -9.31
C LEU A 105 -11.56 2.51 -10.09
N GLU A 106 -11.14 3.78 -10.06
CA GLU A 106 -11.81 4.86 -10.76
C GLU A 106 -11.68 4.77 -12.28
N SER A 107 -10.57 4.24 -12.78
CA SER A 107 -10.37 4.01 -14.22
C SER A 107 -11.08 2.76 -14.74
N GLY A 108 -11.60 1.92 -13.85
CA GLY A 108 -12.18 0.62 -14.21
C GLY A 108 -11.14 -0.43 -14.56
N MET A 109 -9.86 -0.22 -14.23
CA MET A 109 -8.82 -1.24 -14.42
C MET A 109 -8.99 -2.44 -13.49
N ILE A 110 -9.65 -2.23 -12.34
CA ILE A 110 -9.99 -3.26 -11.37
C ILE A 110 -11.49 -3.20 -11.06
N GLU A 111 -12.05 -4.33 -10.67
CA GLU A 111 -13.45 -4.51 -10.32
C GLU A 111 -13.69 -4.24 -8.83
N LYS A 112 -12.77 -4.69 -7.95
CA LYS A 112 -12.87 -4.52 -6.49
C LYS A 112 -11.55 -4.08 -5.89
N LEU A 113 -11.64 -3.23 -4.88
CA LEU A 113 -10.51 -2.72 -4.09
C LEU A 113 -10.69 -3.13 -2.63
N ILE A 114 -9.66 -3.71 -2.02
CA ILE A 114 -9.62 -4.00 -0.59
C ILE A 114 -8.60 -3.05 0.03
N LEU A 115 -9.04 -2.25 1.00
CA LEU A 115 -8.22 -1.32 1.75
C LEU A 115 -8.03 -1.84 3.17
N ASN A 116 -6.81 -2.24 3.51
CA ASN A 116 -6.45 -2.64 4.85
C ASN A 116 -5.48 -1.64 5.47
N ASP A 117 -5.68 -1.31 6.74
CA ASP A 117 -4.64 -0.63 7.53
C ASP A 117 -4.80 -1.02 8.98
N LEU A 118 -3.68 -1.27 9.66
CA LEU A 118 -3.70 -1.62 11.08
C LEU A 118 -3.97 -0.40 11.97
N ASP A 119 -3.69 0.83 11.48
CA ASP A 119 -3.98 2.05 12.21
C ASP A 119 -5.50 2.27 12.33
N PRO A 120 -6.06 2.25 13.56
CA PRO A 120 -7.50 2.40 13.76
C PRO A 120 -8.04 3.76 13.31
N ASN A 121 -7.19 4.78 13.17
CA ASN A 121 -7.57 6.10 12.66
C ASN A 121 -7.73 6.10 11.14
N VAL A 122 -6.81 5.42 10.44
CA VAL A 122 -6.87 5.23 8.99
C VAL A 122 -8.07 4.35 8.65
N TYR A 123 -8.22 3.22 9.34
CA TYR A 123 -9.38 2.34 9.20
C TYR A 123 -10.70 3.09 9.44
N ALA A 124 -10.85 3.77 10.57
CA ALA A 124 -12.09 4.50 10.89
C ALA A 124 -12.45 5.52 9.81
N PHE A 125 -11.45 6.18 9.21
CA PHE A 125 -11.66 7.13 8.13
C PHE A 125 -12.19 6.44 6.86
N TRP A 126 -11.49 5.42 6.37
CA TRP A 126 -11.91 4.74 5.13
C TRP A 126 -13.24 4.02 5.29
N ASP A 127 -13.48 3.38 6.44
CA ASP A 127 -14.75 2.73 6.77
C ASP A 127 -15.90 3.74 6.75
N THR A 128 -15.72 4.92 7.38
CA THR A 128 -16.72 6.00 7.37
C THR A 128 -16.99 6.56 5.98
N VAL A 129 -15.94 6.68 5.13
CA VAL A 129 -16.10 7.17 3.75
C VAL A 129 -16.88 6.18 2.89
N CYS A 130 -16.71 4.87 3.13
CA CYS A 130 -17.30 3.80 2.33
C CYS A 130 -18.63 3.27 2.89
N ASN A 131 -19.17 3.84 3.96
CA ASN A 131 -20.45 3.45 4.55
C ASN A 131 -21.44 4.62 4.60
N GLU A 132 -22.62 4.40 5.19
CA GLU A 132 -23.71 5.38 5.27
C GLU A 132 -23.38 6.62 6.12
N LYS A 133 -22.29 6.61 6.91
CA LYS A 133 -21.86 7.73 7.76
C LYS A 133 -21.07 8.81 7.01
N TYR A 134 -20.80 8.63 5.72
CA TYR A 134 -20.06 9.62 4.93
C TYR A 134 -20.71 11.01 4.92
N GLU A 135 -22.05 11.10 4.93
CA GLU A 135 -22.78 12.37 4.99
C GLU A 135 -22.54 13.11 6.31
N GLU A 136 -22.52 12.38 7.43
CA GLU A 136 -22.22 12.93 8.75
C GLU A 136 -20.78 13.48 8.79
N LEU A 137 -19.84 12.78 8.14
CA LEU A 137 -18.46 13.24 8.02
C LEU A 137 -18.38 14.54 7.19
N ILE A 138 -19.07 14.59 6.05
CA ILE A 138 -19.16 15.77 5.19
C ILE A 138 -19.72 16.97 5.97
N ASP A 139 -20.77 16.77 6.77
CA ASP A 139 -21.37 17.82 7.57
C ASP A 139 -20.42 18.37 8.65
N LYS A 140 -19.64 17.49 9.30
CA LYS A 140 -18.57 17.91 10.21
C LYS A 140 -17.50 18.71 9.48
N ILE A 141 -17.12 18.30 8.27
CA ILE A 141 -16.13 19.02 7.44
C ILE A 141 -16.61 20.42 7.09
N ARG A 142 -17.88 20.57 6.65
CA ARG A 142 -18.47 21.86 6.26
C ARG A 142 -18.50 22.87 7.42
N LYS A 143 -18.78 22.39 8.64
CA LYS A 143 -18.96 23.24 9.83
C LYS A 143 -17.64 23.58 10.53
N TYR A 144 -16.55 22.90 10.21
CA TYR A 144 -15.28 23.04 10.92
C TYR A 144 -14.42 24.18 10.37
N GLN A 145 -13.91 25.01 11.28
CA GLN A 145 -12.88 26.01 11.02
C GLN A 145 -11.60 25.61 11.78
N PRO A 146 -10.45 25.46 11.08
CA PRO A 146 -9.20 25.07 11.72
C PRO A 146 -8.71 26.05 12.78
N SER A 147 -8.38 25.53 13.96
CA SER A 147 -7.70 26.30 15.01
C SER A 147 -6.67 25.44 15.72
N ARG A 148 -5.63 26.06 16.29
CA ARG A 148 -4.58 25.31 17.02
C ARG A 148 -5.16 24.60 18.25
N GLU A 149 -6.10 25.28 18.91
CA GLU A 149 -6.83 24.72 20.05
C GLU A 149 -7.59 23.44 19.67
N SER A 150 -8.40 23.51 18.61
CA SER A 150 -9.17 22.34 18.15
C SER A 150 -8.24 21.21 17.67
N TYR A 151 -7.14 21.53 16.99
CA TYR A 151 -6.14 20.55 16.57
C TYR A 151 -5.59 19.74 17.74
N PHE A 152 -5.07 20.41 18.78
CA PHE A 152 -4.49 19.71 19.95
C PHE A 152 -5.57 19.01 20.79
N LEU A 153 -6.78 19.58 20.86
CA LEU A 153 -7.93 18.93 21.49
C LEU A 153 -8.27 17.60 20.78
N TYR A 154 -8.29 17.59 19.45
CA TYR A 154 -8.60 16.41 18.66
C TYR A 154 -7.49 15.35 18.76
N GLN A 155 -6.21 15.75 18.73
CA GLN A 155 -5.09 14.83 19.03
C GLN A 155 -5.29 14.15 20.39
N LYS A 156 -5.57 14.91 21.45
CA LYS A 156 -5.81 14.36 22.79
C LYS A 156 -7.04 13.45 22.84
N ARG A 157 -8.10 13.78 22.10
CA ARG A 157 -9.34 12.96 22.06
C ARG A 157 -9.13 11.64 21.32
N MET A 158 -8.31 11.60 20.27
CA MET A 158 -8.02 10.37 19.52
C MET A 158 -7.26 9.32 20.33
N LEU A 159 -6.55 9.73 21.38
CA LEU A 159 -5.91 8.81 22.33
C LEU A 159 -6.91 8.05 23.22
N LYS A 160 -8.17 8.48 23.27
CA LYS A 160 -9.20 7.82 24.09
C LYS A 160 -9.79 6.62 23.36
N ALA A 161 -9.90 5.49 24.05
CA ALA A 161 -10.54 4.29 23.50
C ALA A 161 -12.03 4.47 23.19
N SER A 162 -12.75 5.28 23.98
CA SER A 162 -14.21 5.45 23.90
C SER A 162 -14.71 6.44 22.84
N ILE A 163 -13.84 6.92 21.94
CA ILE A 163 -14.24 7.81 20.85
C ILE A 163 -15.10 7.07 19.81
N SER A 164 -16.17 7.72 19.35
CA SER A 164 -17.00 7.18 18.27
C SER A 164 -16.19 7.04 16.96
N LYS A 165 -16.53 6.07 16.10
CA LYS A 165 -15.82 5.86 14.83
C LYS A 165 -15.88 7.11 13.93
N ILE A 166 -17.05 7.75 13.85
CA ILE A 166 -17.24 8.98 13.08
C ILE A 166 -16.40 10.16 13.61
N ASP A 167 -16.32 10.35 14.93
CA ASP A 167 -15.46 11.40 15.49
C ASP A 167 -13.99 11.08 15.29
N ARG A 168 -13.59 9.80 15.39
CA ARG A 168 -12.21 9.36 15.10
C ARG A 168 -11.84 9.67 13.65
N ALA A 169 -12.70 9.33 12.70
CA ALA A 169 -12.51 9.64 11.28
C ALA A 169 -12.35 11.15 11.04
N PHE A 170 -13.23 11.95 11.63
CA PHE A 170 -13.20 13.40 11.50
C PHE A 170 -11.95 14.03 12.13
N TYR A 171 -11.59 13.65 13.37
CA TYR A 171 -10.40 14.16 14.06
C TYR A 171 -9.12 13.76 13.32
N PHE A 172 -9.05 12.52 12.82
CA PHE A 172 -7.95 12.05 11.99
C PHE A 172 -7.81 12.90 10.73
N LEU A 173 -8.90 13.16 10.02
CA LEU A 173 -8.88 14.01 8.83
C LEU A 173 -8.37 15.42 9.15
N VAL A 174 -8.85 16.04 10.24
CA VAL A 174 -8.36 17.35 10.69
C VAL A 174 -6.86 17.34 10.91
N ILE A 175 -6.35 16.38 11.68
CA ILE A 175 -4.92 16.28 11.98
C ILE A 175 -4.13 16.05 10.69
N ASN A 176 -4.53 15.08 9.88
CA ASN A 176 -3.87 14.72 8.64
C ASN A 176 -3.79 15.90 7.65
N ARG A 177 -4.84 16.71 7.56
CA ARG A 177 -4.84 17.87 6.66
C ARG A 177 -3.96 18.99 7.20
N CYS A 178 -4.11 19.29 8.49
CA CYS A 178 -3.53 20.46 9.13
C CYS A 178 -2.08 20.26 9.60
N SER A 179 -1.58 19.02 9.70
CA SER A 179 -0.22 18.75 10.15
C SER A 179 0.85 18.92 9.06
N PHE A 180 2.12 18.96 9.51
CA PHE A 180 3.24 18.85 8.60
C PHE A 180 3.25 17.47 7.91
N SER A 181 3.28 17.47 6.57
CA SER A 181 3.23 16.26 5.74
C SER A 181 2.10 15.25 5.98
N GLY A 182 1.10 15.58 6.80
CA GLY A 182 0.00 14.68 7.16
C GLY A 182 0.37 13.62 8.19
N ILE A 183 1.50 13.79 8.87
CA ILE A 183 1.95 12.95 9.98
C ILE A 183 1.05 13.22 11.20
N GLN A 184 0.54 12.18 11.83
CA GLN A 184 -0.43 12.30 12.93
C GLN A 184 0.18 12.90 14.22
N THR A 185 1.44 12.59 14.47
CA THR A 185 2.22 13.03 15.64
C THR A 185 2.89 14.39 15.43
N ALA A 186 2.82 14.96 14.21
CA ALA A 186 3.45 16.24 13.92
C ALA A 186 2.66 17.42 14.50
N ASN A 187 3.34 18.55 14.63
CA ASN A 187 2.72 19.82 14.96
C ASN A 187 1.85 20.33 13.80
N PRO A 188 0.82 21.15 14.09
CA PRO A 188 0.03 21.80 13.06
C PRO A 188 0.90 22.77 12.25
N LYS A 189 0.55 22.96 10.97
CA LYS A 189 1.15 24.01 10.15
C LYS A 189 0.85 25.40 10.72
N SER A 190 1.71 26.36 10.41
CA SER A 190 1.50 27.77 10.79
C SER A 190 0.19 28.30 10.23
N ASN A 191 -0.06 28.06 8.94
CA ASN A 191 -1.34 28.33 8.30
C ASN A 191 -2.09 27.02 8.01
N MET A 192 -3.07 26.69 8.83
CA MET A 192 -3.90 25.48 8.67
C MET A 192 -5.03 25.68 7.65
N GLU A 193 -5.53 26.90 7.50
CA GLU A 193 -6.63 27.21 6.57
C GLU A 193 -6.22 26.91 5.13
N ASP A 194 -4.96 27.17 4.75
CA ASP A 194 -4.39 26.80 3.45
C ASP A 194 -4.43 25.30 3.15
N ARG A 195 -4.66 24.46 4.16
CA ARG A 195 -4.71 23.00 4.03
C ARG A 195 -6.09 22.41 4.23
N TRP A 196 -6.97 23.13 4.90
CA TRP A 196 -8.36 22.75 5.10
C TRP A 196 -9.23 23.32 3.97
N LEU A 197 -9.29 22.58 2.86
CA LEU A 197 -10.07 22.95 1.68
C LEU A 197 -11.37 22.12 1.64
N PRO A 198 -12.42 22.50 2.39
CA PRO A 198 -13.60 21.66 2.61
C PRO A 198 -14.24 21.21 1.30
N ASP A 199 -14.49 22.12 0.36
CA ASP A 199 -15.12 21.78 -0.94
C ASP A 199 -14.32 20.75 -1.74
N THR A 200 -12.98 20.80 -1.67
CA THR A 200 -12.12 19.84 -2.38
C THR A 200 -12.15 18.47 -1.69
N MET A 201 -12.14 18.44 -0.36
CA MET A 201 -12.20 17.19 0.41
C MET A 201 -13.57 16.53 0.26
N ILE A 202 -14.66 17.30 0.34
CA ILE A 202 -16.02 16.82 0.18
C ILE A 202 -16.20 16.21 -1.22
N LYS A 203 -15.82 16.92 -2.29
CA LYS A 203 -15.88 16.38 -3.66
C LYS A 203 -15.10 15.08 -3.84
N ARG A 204 -13.98 14.92 -3.13
CA ARG A 204 -13.17 13.68 -3.15
C ARG A 204 -13.88 12.56 -2.40
N ILE A 205 -14.40 12.84 -1.20
CA ILE A 205 -15.16 11.87 -0.40
C ILE A 205 -16.41 11.40 -1.15
N GLU A 206 -17.20 12.32 -1.72
CA GLU A 206 -18.39 11.99 -2.52
C GLU A 206 -18.03 11.10 -3.72
N LYS A 207 -16.93 11.39 -4.43
CA LYS A 207 -16.47 10.57 -5.56
C LYS A 207 -16.02 9.17 -5.12
N ILE A 208 -15.40 9.04 -3.95
CA ILE A 208 -14.97 7.73 -3.42
C ILE A 208 -16.19 6.94 -2.96
N HIS A 209 -17.10 7.59 -2.22
CA HIS A 209 -18.34 7.00 -1.76
C HIS A 209 -19.20 6.49 -2.93
N SER A 210 -19.22 7.20 -4.06
CA SER A 210 -19.92 6.73 -5.27
C SER A 210 -19.37 5.42 -5.87
N MET A 211 -18.26 4.90 -5.34
CA MET A 211 -17.65 3.62 -5.73
C MET A 211 -17.59 2.63 -4.55
N SER A 212 -18.21 2.96 -3.41
CA SER A 212 -18.10 2.21 -2.15
C SER A 212 -18.55 0.75 -2.25
N ASP A 213 -19.54 0.43 -3.09
CA ASP A 213 -19.97 -0.95 -3.35
C ASP A 213 -18.85 -1.85 -3.91
N ARG A 214 -17.78 -1.24 -4.45
CA ARG A 214 -16.59 -1.92 -4.98
C ARG A 214 -15.38 -1.78 -4.06
N ILE A 215 -15.55 -1.25 -2.85
CA ILE A 215 -14.48 -1.04 -1.87
C ILE A 215 -14.81 -1.80 -0.59
N GLU A 216 -13.92 -2.68 -0.19
CA GLU A 216 -13.95 -3.32 1.12
C GLU A 216 -12.88 -2.69 2.03
N VAL A 217 -13.22 -2.42 3.29
CA VAL A 217 -12.30 -1.80 4.25
C VAL A 217 -12.11 -2.71 5.46
N THR A 218 -10.86 -3.06 5.76
CA THR A 218 -10.49 -3.96 6.85
C THR A 218 -9.47 -3.34 7.81
N ASN A 219 -9.41 -3.88 9.03
CA ASN A 219 -8.43 -3.52 10.06
C ASN A 219 -7.77 -4.81 10.59
N LYS A 220 -7.18 -5.58 9.68
CA LYS A 220 -6.51 -6.86 9.95
C LYS A 220 -5.00 -6.66 10.05
N ASN A 221 -4.31 -7.61 10.67
CA ASN A 221 -2.86 -7.72 10.51
C ASN A 221 -2.56 -7.92 9.03
N ALA A 222 -1.58 -7.19 8.50
CA ALA A 222 -1.26 -7.23 7.08
C ALA A 222 -0.77 -8.60 6.62
N MET A 223 -0.02 -9.34 7.44
CA MET A 223 0.48 -10.68 7.10
C MET A 223 -0.68 -11.68 7.03
N GLU A 224 -1.61 -11.65 7.99
CA GLU A 224 -2.83 -12.46 7.96
C GLU A 224 -3.69 -12.16 6.72
N LEU A 225 -3.80 -10.88 6.33
CA LEU A 225 -4.52 -10.49 5.12
C LEU A 225 -3.81 -11.00 3.85
N ILE A 226 -2.48 -10.92 3.79
CA ILE A 226 -1.70 -11.42 2.65
C ILE A 226 -1.96 -12.91 2.48
N GLU A 227 -1.86 -13.70 3.55
CA GLU A 227 -2.19 -15.14 3.54
C GLU A 227 -3.62 -15.42 3.08
N GLU A 228 -4.60 -14.68 3.58
CA GLU A 228 -6.01 -14.86 3.22
C GLU A 228 -6.29 -14.55 1.75
N MET A 229 -5.69 -13.47 1.24
CA MET A 229 -5.93 -12.98 -0.12
C MET A 229 -5.05 -13.65 -1.18
N TYR A 230 -4.02 -14.41 -0.77
CA TYR A 230 -3.05 -14.98 -1.69
C TYR A 230 -3.68 -15.99 -2.67
N TRP A 231 -4.72 -16.71 -2.27
CA TRP A 231 -5.24 -17.88 -2.99
C TRP A 231 -6.01 -17.59 -4.29
N ASP A 232 -6.15 -16.32 -4.69
CA ASP A 232 -6.92 -15.93 -5.87
C ASP A 232 -6.02 -15.36 -6.98
N SER A 233 -5.96 -16.06 -8.11
CA SER A 233 -5.15 -15.65 -9.27
C SER A 233 -5.61 -14.36 -9.95
N ASP A 234 -6.86 -13.92 -9.74
CA ASP A 234 -7.36 -12.64 -10.24
C ASP A 234 -7.00 -11.45 -9.32
N THR A 235 -6.25 -11.69 -8.24
CA THR A 235 -5.83 -10.69 -7.26
C THR A 235 -4.40 -10.20 -7.48
N CYS A 236 -4.18 -8.89 -7.28
CA CYS A 236 -2.87 -8.32 -6.99
C CYS A 236 -2.86 -7.74 -5.56
N ILE A 237 -1.87 -8.15 -4.76
CA ILE A 237 -1.65 -7.68 -3.41
C ILE A 237 -0.52 -6.66 -3.43
N PHE A 238 -0.86 -5.41 -3.16
CA PHE A 238 0.08 -4.31 -2.99
C PHE A 238 0.51 -4.17 -1.54
N VAL A 239 1.81 -4.28 -1.31
CA VAL A 239 2.43 -4.30 0.01
C VAL A 239 3.38 -3.11 0.13
N ASP A 240 2.97 -2.09 0.89
CA ASP A 240 3.72 -0.84 1.11
C ASP A 240 3.89 -0.56 2.61
N PRO A 241 4.66 -1.39 3.33
CA PRO A 241 4.77 -1.30 4.77
C PRO A 241 5.55 -0.04 5.19
N PRO A 242 5.48 0.37 6.46
CA PRO A 242 6.44 1.31 7.03
C PRO A 242 7.89 0.88 6.72
N TYR A 243 8.69 1.73 6.05
CA TYR A 243 10.06 1.35 5.65
C TYR A 243 11.01 1.24 6.84
N ILE A 244 12.02 0.37 6.74
CA ILE A 244 12.90 -0.03 7.85
C ILE A 244 13.45 1.17 8.64
N GLU A 245 14.04 2.17 7.99
CA GLU A 245 14.65 3.31 8.68
C GLU A 245 13.67 4.44 9.01
N LYS A 246 12.67 4.67 8.15
CA LYS A 246 11.83 5.89 8.20
C LYS A 246 10.44 5.66 8.77
N GLY A 247 9.98 4.42 8.79
CA GLY A 247 8.62 4.04 9.18
C GLY A 247 8.26 4.58 10.56
N ASP A 248 9.14 4.37 11.53
CA ASP A 248 8.97 4.77 12.93
C ASP A 248 8.79 6.28 13.14
N CYS A 249 9.36 7.10 12.27
CA CYS A 249 9.24 8.55 12.34
C CYS A 249 7.96 9.07 11.67
N LEU A 250 7.35 8.27 10.78
CA LEU A 250 6.26 8.70 9.91
C LEU A 250 4.89 8.16 10.34
N TYR A 251 4.85 6.98 10.95
CA TYR A 251 3.61 6.27 11.25
C TYR A 251 3.50 5.94 12.74
N PRO A 252 2.29 6.07 13.33
CA PRO A 252 2.09 5.71 14.74
C PRO A 252 2.12 4.20 14.97
N VAL A 253 1.66 3.42 13.99
CA VAL A 253 1.77 1.95 13.98
C VAL A 253 3.06 1.59 13.25
N LYS A 254 4.02 1.05 13.99
CA LYS A 254 5.32 0.64 13.48
C LYS A 254 5.24 -0.75 12.87
N PHE A 255 6.17 -1.05 11.97
CA PHE A 255 6.33 -2.38 11.40
C PHE A 255 7.81 -2.77 11.50
N HIS A 256 8.08 -3.89 12.17
CA HIS A 256 9.44 -4.40 12.39
C HIS A 256 9.61 -5.83 11.87
N LEU A 257 8.55 -6.43 11.34
CA LEU A 257 8.48 -7.82 10.90
C LEU A 257 8.91 -7.96 9.43
N HIS A 258 10.01 -7.28 9.07
CA HIS A 258 10.47 -7.21 7.68
C HIS A 258 11.03 -8.54 7.17
N HIS A 259 11.68 -9.31 8.05
CA HIS A 259 12.21 -10.63 7.72
C HIS A 259 11.05 -11.61 7.58
N GLU A 260 10.14 -11.62 8.55
CA GLU A 260 8.97 -12.48 8.57
C GLU A 260 8.03 -12.21 7.38
N LEU A 261 7.91 -10.95 6.95
CA LEU A 261 7.19 -10.62 5.71
C LEU A 261 7.88 -11.20 4.47
N ALA A 262 9.21 -11.12 4.39
CA ALA A 262 9.97 -11.67 3.27
C ALA A 262 9.88 -13.21 3.26
N GLU A 263 9.99 -13.85 4.43
CA GLU A 263 9.81 -15.29 4.62
C GLU A 263 8.43 -15.72 4.16
N LEU A 264 7.36 -15.07 4.66
CA LEU A 264 5.98 -15.34 4.26
C LEU A 264 5.80 -15.27 2.74
N ILE A 265 6.21 -14.16 2.11
CA ILE A 265 6.07 -13.95 0.67
C ILE A 265 6.84 -15.04 -0.10
N THR A 266 8.06 -15.34 0.33
CA THR A 266 8.91 -16.36 -0.31
C THR A 266 8.31 -17.76 -0.18
N GLU A 267 7.78 -18.11 0.99
CA GLU A 267 7.14 -19.41 1.22
C GLU A 267 5.88 -19.57 0.38
N LEU A 268 5.01 -18.56 0.35
CA LEU A 268 3.80 -18.57 -0.49
C LEU A 268 4.13 -18.79 -1.97
N LEU A 269 5.11 -18.04 -2.50
CA LEU A 269 5.50 -18.15 -3.91
C LEU A 269 6.21 -19.48 -4.24
N ARG A 270 6.98 -20.02 -3.28
CA ARG A 270 7.70 -21.29 -3.45
C ARG A 270 6.75 -22.48 -3.43
N GLU A 271 5.82 -22.50 -2.49
CA GLU A 271 4.94 -23.65 -2.22
C GLU A 271 3.66 -23.60 -3.05
N PHE A 272 3.16 -22.41 -3.36
CA PHE A 272 1.87 -22.20 -4.02
C PHE A 272 1.95 -21.20 -5.19
N PRO A 273 2.80 -21.45 -6.20
CA PRO A 273 2.91 -20.57 -7.36
C PRO A 273 1.60 -20.55 -8.16
N GLY A 274 1.27 -19.39 -8.73
CA GLY A 274 0.15 -19.21 -9.66
C GLY A 274 -1.09 -18.56 -9.05
N CYS A 275 -1.04 -18.23 -7.76
CA CYS A 275 -2.13 -17.55 -7.08
C CYS A 275 -2.02 -16.03 -7.28
N ALA A 276 -2.11 -15.21 -6.23
CA ALA A 276 -2.10 -13.75 -6.36
C ALA A 276 -0.73 -13.21 -6.79
N ASP A 277 -0.74 -12.13 -7.58
CA ASP A 277 0.48 -11.36 -7.83
C ASP A 277 0.78 -10.48 -6.61
N ILE A 278 2.05 -10.32 -6.27
CA ILE A 278 2.50 -9.47 -5.15
C ILE A 278 3.34 -8.32 -5.69
N LEU A 279 2.99 -7.09 -5.33
CA LEU A 279 3.76 -5.89 -5.65
C LEU A 279 4.20 -5.21 -4.36
N LEU A 280 5.49 -5.30 -4.05
CA LEU A 280 6.09 -4.76 -2.82
C LEU A 280 6.86 -3.48 -3.12
N THR A 281 6.86 -2.52 -2.19
CA THR A 281 7.70 -1.32 -2.31
C THR A 281 8.51 -1.02 -1.06
N TYR A 282 9.76 -0.61 -1.24
CA TYR A 282 10.67 -0.19 -0.18
C TYR A 282 11.61 0.94 -0.61
N ASP A 283 12.29 1.60 0.33
CA ASP A 283 13.52 2.33 0.04
C ASP A 283 14.64 1.32 -0.27
N ASP A 284 15.49 1.61 -1.26
CA ASP A 284 16.60 0.71 -1.62
C ASP A 284 17.61 0.56 -0.48
N GLN A 285 17.78 -0.67 0.00
CA GLN A 285 18.72 -1.05 1.06
C GLN A 285 19.28 -2.45 0.79
N GLU A 286 20.55 -2.67 1.10
CA GLU A 286 21.27 -3.94 0.86
C GLU A 286 20.53 -5.15 1.45
N ILE A 287 20.01 -5.03 2.68
CA ILE A 287 19.24 -6.09 3.34
C ILE A 287 18.03 -6.57 2.52
N LEU A 288 17.39 -5.69 1.74
CA LEU A 288 16.24 -6.07 0.92
C LEU A 288 16.64 -6.84 -0.33
N HIS A 289 17.87 -6.61 -0.84
CA HIS A 289 18.41 -7.45 -1.90
C HIS A 289 18.68 -8.85 -1.38
N GLU A 290 19.23 -8.97 -0.17
CA GLU A 290 19.49 -10.26 0.48
C GLU A 290 18.19 -11.03 0.79
N LEU A 291 17.20 -10.35 1.37
CA LEU A 291 15.92 -10.97 1.77
C LEU A 291 15.11 -11.49 0.59
N TYR A 292 15.19 -10.81 -0.57
CA TYR A 292 14.38 -11.13 -1.75
C TYR A 292 15.21 -11.71 -2.91
N ASP A 293 16.45 -12.16 -2.68
CA ASP A 293 17.27 -12.83 -3.72
C ASP A 293 16.76 -14.25 -4.00
N GLN A 294 15.61 -14.32 -4.67
CA GLN A 294 14.93 -15.55 -5.04
C GLN A 294 14.61 -15.53 -6.54
N ASN A 295 14.68 -16.68 -7.21
CA ASN A 295 14.52 -16.73 -8.67
C ASN A 295 13.11 -16.37 -9.17
N HIS A 296 12.10 -16.42 -8.31
CA HIS A 296 10.69 -16.13 -8.63
C HIS A 296 10.27 -14.70 -8.26
N ILE A 297 11.22 -13.89 -7.82
CA ILE A 297 11.01 -12.52 -7.36
C ILE A 297 11.81 -11.57 -8.27
N GLY A 298 11.10 -10.63 -8.90
CA GLY A 298 11.71 -9.56 -9.68
C GLY A 298 12.10 -8.39 -8.78
N ILE A 299 13.38 -8.04 -8.70
CA ILE A 299 13.81 -6.80 -8.00
C ILE A 299 14.03 -5.70 -9.01
N HIS A 300 13.31 -4.59 -8.85
CA HIS A 300 13.30 -3.46 -9.78
C HIS A 300 13.70 -2.18 -9.08
N ILE A 301 14.64 -1.43 -9.65
CA ILE A 301 15.04 -0.13 -9.12
C ILE A 301 14.22 0.97 -9.78
N VAL A 302 13.55 1.78 -8.95
CA VAL A 302 12.76 2.93 -9.42
C VAL A 302 13.24 4.22 -8.76
N HIS A 303 13.40 5.27 -9.55
CA HIS A 303 13.86 6.55 -9.03
C HIS A 303 12.72 7.47 -8.58
N ARG A 304 12.84 8.05 -7.38
CA ARG A 304 11.85 8.95 -6.78
C ARG A 304 12.45 10.27 -6.33
N LYS A 305 11.69 11.35 -6.56
CA LYS A 305 11.91 12.63 -5.89
C LYS A 305 11.12 12.67 -4.58
N TYR A 306 11.82 12.60 -3.45
CA TYR A 306 11.21 12.74 -2.13
C TYR A 306 10.72 14.17 -1.92
N SER A 307 9.57 14.33 -1.25
CA SER A 307 8.96 15.63 -0.96
C SER A 307 9.54 16.33 0.27
N CYS A 308 10.27 15.60 1.12
CA CYS A 308 11.06 16.15 2.22
C CYS A 308 12.52 15.88 1.88
N ASN A 309 13.37 16.92 1.93
CA ASN A 309 14.81 16.72 1.85
C ASN A 309 15.27 15.96 3.10
N ARG A 310 16.21 15.04 2.87
CA ARG A 310 16.90 14.22 3.87
C ARG A 310 17.40 15.03 5.05
#